data_AF-A0A3D1Q847-F1
#
_entry.id   AF-A0A3D1Q847-F1
#
_cell.length_a   1.000
_cell.length_b   1.000
_cell.length_c   1.000
_cell.angle_alpha   90.00
_cell.angle_beta   90.00
_cell.angle_gamma   90.00
#
_symmetry.space_group_name_H-M   'P 1'
#
loop_
_entity.id
_entity.type
_entity.pdbx_description
1 polymer ?
#
loop_
_entity_poly.entity_id
_entity_poly.type
_entity_poly.pdbx_seq_one_letter_code
_entity_poly.pdbx_strand_id
1 'polypeptide(L)'
;MPMMRKIIYFGLGALSFTREKAEKMMNEMVDKGEINKEEAKQFIDDAIKKGAEEKEELRKMIHQEYQEIKNQFSFVTKKDLEALEARIQALEEKIQTI
;
A
#
# COMPACT_ATOMS: atom_id res chain seq x y z
N MET A 1 9.78 24.13 22.88
CA MET A 1 9.81 22.65 22.78
C MET A 1 8.90 22.01 21.69
N PRO A 2 8.70 22.55 20.47
CA PRO A 2 7.97 21.83 19.40
C PRO A 2 8.87 20.97 18.48
N MET A 3 10.20 21.09 18.59
CA MET A 3 11.15 20.43 17.69
C MET A 3 11.29 18.92 17.97
N MET A 4 11.25 18.50 19.24
CA MET A 4 11.39 17.08 19.59
C MET A 4 10.28 16.20 19.01
N ARG A 5 9.03 16.69 19.01
CA ARG A 5 7.92 16.00 18.35
C ARG A 5 8.20 15.79 16.86
N LYS A 6 8.66 16.81 16.15
CA LYS A 6 8.98 16.73 14.72
C LYS A 6 10.15 15.76 14.43
N ILE A 7 11.18 15.75 15.27
CA ILE A 7 12.33 14.83 15.12
C ILE A 7 11.92 13.37 15.32
N ILE A 8 11.01 13.11 16.27
CA ILE A 8 10.42 11.79 16.48
C ILE A 8 9.61 11.36 15.25
N TYR A 9 8.75 12.24 14.71
CA TYR A 9 7.97 11.96 13.50
C TYR A 9 8.87 11.69 12.28
N PHE A 10 10.00 12.40 12.15
CA PHE A 10 10.95 12.20 11.05
C PHE A 10 11.86 10.98 11.23
N GLY A 11 12.31 10.70 12.47
CA GLY A 11 13.17 9.56 12.77
C GLY A 11 12.45 8.20 12.71
N LEU A 12 11.12 8.20 12.85
CA LEU A 12 10.29 7.01 12.81
C LEU A 12 9.58 6.80 11.47
N GLY A 13 9.39 7.87 10.69
CA GLY A 13 8.86 7.78 9.33
C GLY A 13 9.75 7.00 8.37
N ALA A 14 11.06 6.91 8.64
CA ALA A 14 12.03 6.26 7.76
C ALA A 14 12.38 4.79 8.11
N LEU A 15 12.08 4.30 9.33
CA LEU A 15 12.66 3.03 9.84
C LEU A 15 11.70 2.07 10.56
N SER A 16 10.39 2.07 10.28
CA SER A 16 9.40 1.17 10.93
C SER A 16 8.86 1.71 12.25
N PHE A 17 7.88 2.62 12.17
CA PHE A 17 6.99 2.90 13.29
C PHE A 17 6.05 1.68 13.46
N THR A 18 6.40 0.79 14.39
CA THR A 18 5.56 -0.37 14.73
C THR A 18 4.64 -0.05 15.91
N ARG A 19 3.54 -0.80 16.02
CA ARG A 19 2.59 -0.69 17.15
C ARG A 19 3.31 -0.73 18.50
N GLU A 20 4.23 -1.66 18.66
CA GLU A 20 5.03 -1.84 19.88
C GLU A 20 5.88 -0.61 20.23
N LYS A 21 6.47 0.03 19.21
CA LYS A 21 7.29 1.24 19.39
C LYS A 21 6.41 2.45 19.74
N ALA A 22 5.22 2.55 19.15
CA ALA A 22 4.23 3.57 19.49
C ALA A 22 3.72 3.42 20.93
N GLU A 23 3.37 2.19 21.34
CA GLU A 23 2.94 1.87 22.71
C GLU A 23 4.01 2.21 23.74
N LYS A 24 5.28 1.87 23.46
CA LYS A 24 6.39 2.19 24.36
C LYS A 24 6.59 3.70 24.53
N MET A 25 6.54 4.46 23.44
CA MET A 25 6.69 5.92 23.49
C MET A 25 5.54 6.60 24.23
N MET A 26 4.30 6.14 24.01
CA MET A 26 3.15 6.67 24.72
C MET A 26 3.20 6.35 26.22
N ASN A 27 3.63 5.14 26.60
CA ASN A 27 3.83 4.78 28.01
C ASN A 27 4.90 5.64 28.67
N GLU A 28 6.02 5.94 28.00
CA GLU A 28 7.05 6.85 28.54
C GLU A 28 6.51 8.28 28.75
N MET A 29 5.59 8.75 27.92
CA MET A 29 4.94 10.05 28.09
C MET A 29 3.93 10.04 29.26
N VAL A 30 3.24 8.92 29.47
CA VAL A 30 2.36 8.71 30.64
C VAL A 30 3.17 8.71 31.93
N ASP A 31 4.30 7.99 31.97
CA ASP A 31 5.16 7.88 33.15
C ASP A 31 5.79 9.23 33.53
N LYS A 32 6.04 10.10 32.54
CA LYS A 32 6.50 11.48 32.76
C LYS A 32 5.37 12.44 33.15
N GLY A 33 4.12 11.98 33.16
CA GLY A 33 2.93 12.81 33.41
C GLY A 33 2.64 13.83 32.30
N GLU A 34 3.22 13.66 31.11
CA GLU A 34 3.03 14.58 29.98
C GLU A 34 1.68 14.35 29.27
N ILE A 35 1.16 13.12 29.34
CA ILE A 35 -0.15 12.72 28.81
C ILE A 35 -0.80 11.73 29.79
N ASN A 36 -2.11 11.60 29.76
CA ASN A 36 -2.80 10.57 30.54
C ASN A 36 -2.94 9.25 29.73
N LYS A 37 -3.29 8.16 30.41
CA LYS A 37 -3.45 6.83 29.78
C LYS A 37 -4.55 6.78 28.71
N GLU A 38 -5.60 7.60 28.84
CA GLU A 38 -6.69 7.64 27.88
C GLU A 38 -6.27 8.33 26.58
N GLU A 39 -5.55 9.44 26.68
CA GLU A 39 -4.95 10.19 25.55
C GLU A 39 -3.95 9.33 24.79
N ALA A 40 -3.09 8.59 25.50
CA ALA A 40 -2.15 7.64 24.92
C ALA A 40 -2.86 6.57 24.07
N LYS A 41 -3.97 6.01 24.59
CA LYS A 41 -4.75 4.98 23.89
C LYS A 41 -5.46 5.54 22.67
N GLN A 42 -6.08 6.72 22.80
CA GLN A 42 -6.73 7.41 21.68
C GLN A 42 -5.74 7.72 20.56
N PHE A 43 -4.53 8.18 20.90
CA PHE A 43 -3.51 8.49 19.90
C PHE A 43 -3.09 7.25 19.08
N ILE A 44 -2.95 6.10 19.74
CA ILE A 44 -2.62 4.83 19.07
C ILE A 44 -3.76 4.39 18.16
N ASP A 45 -5.00 4.45 18.65
CA ASP A 45 -6.17 4.05 17.87
C ASP A 45 -6.37 4.96 16.64
N ASP A 46 -6.20 6.28 16.80
CA ASP A 46 -6.27 7.26 15.71
C ASP A 46 -5.15 7.03 14.68
N ALA A 47 -3.92 6.73 15.13
CA ALA A 47 -2.81 6.43 14.23
C ALA A 47 -3.06 5.15 13.41
N ILE A 48 -3.63 4.11 14.03
CA ILE A 48 -3.99 2.86 13.33
C ILE A 48 -5.11 3.13 12.32
N LYS A 49 -6.15 3.86 12.72
CA LYS A 49 -7.29 4.17 11.86
C LYS A 49 -6.85 4.99 10.65
N LYS A 50 -6.08 6.06 10.87
CA LYS A 50 -5.56 6.90 9.81
C LYS A 50 -4.63 6.14 8.87
N GLY A 51 -3.78 5.26 9.41
CA GLY A 51 -2.93 4.38 8.59
C GLY A 51 -3.73 3.39 7.73
N ALA A 52 -4.86 2.88 8.22
CA ALA A 52 -5.75 2.03 7.44
C ALA A 52 -6.42 2.80 6.30
N GLU A 53 -6.91 4.02 6.57
CA GLU A 53 -7.53 4.90 5.57
C GLU A 53 -6.51 5.30 4.48
N GLU A 54 -5.31 5.74 4.85
CA GLU A 54 -4.24 6.09 3.90
C GLU A 54 -3.81 4.90 3.05
N LYS A 55 -3.76 3.69 3.62
CA LYS A 55 -3.47 2.45 2.87
C LYS A 55 -4.56 2.12 1.86
N GLU A 56 -5.82 2.36 2.19
CA GLU A 56 -6.94 2.15 1.27
C GLU A 56 -6.92 3.15 0.11
N GLU A 57 -6.71 4.44 0.42
CA GLU A 57 -6.53 5.51 -0.56
C GLU A 57 -5.36 5.19 -1.52
N LEU A 58 -4.22 4.77 -0.98
CA LEU A 58 -3.06 4.36 -1.78
C LEU A 58 -3.39 3.15 -2.67
N ARG A 59 -4.12 2.16 -2.15
CA ARG A 59 -4.57 1.01 -2.96
C ARG A 59 -5.49 1.44 -4.10
N LYS A 60 -6.41 2.37 -3.84
CA LYS A 60 -7.31 2.92 -4.87
C LYS A 60 -6.51 3.66 -5.95
N MET A 61 -5.56 4.51 -5.55
CA MET A 61 -4.70 5.24 -6.47
C MET A 61 -3.88 4.29 -7.36
N ILE A 62 -3.22 3.28 -6.76
CA ILE A 62 -2.47 2.28 -7.52
C ILE A 62 -3.39 1.50 -8.46
N HIS A 63 -4.59 1.14 -8.03
CA HIS A 63 -5.55 0.43 -8.88
C HIS A 63 -6.02 1.29 -10.04
N GLN A 64 -6.33 2.57 -9.80
CA GLN A 64 -6.72 3.52 -10.84
C GLN A 64 -5.61 3.70 -11.86
N GLU A 65 -4.39 3.97 -11.41
CA GLU A 65 -3.21 4.10 -12.29
C GLU A 65 -2.98 2.83 -13.11
N TYR A 66 -3.10 1.66 -12.48
CA TYR A 66 -2.98 0.38 -13.18
C TYR A 66 -4.06 0.19 -14.25
N GLN A 67 -5.31 0.57 -13.96
CA GLN A 67 -6.39 0.50 -14.95
C GLN A 67 -6.21 1.52 -16.07
N GLU A 68 -5.72 2.72 -15.79
CA GLU A 68 -5.40 3.73 -16.82
C GLU A 68 -4.29 3.24 -17.74
N ILE A 69 -3.21 2.68 -17.19
CA ILE A 69 -2.13 2.06 -17.97
C ILE A 69 -2.67 0.90 -18.80
N LYS A 70 -3.53 0.04 -18.24
CA LYS A 70 -4.16 -1.09 -18.95
C LYS A 70 -5.08 -0.63 -20.09
N ASN A 71 -5.78 0.51 -19.93
CA ASN A 71 -6.69 1.04 -20.94
C ASN A 71 -5.95 1.82 -22.04
N GLN A 72 -4.85 2.52 -21.70
CA GLN A 72 -4.04 3.25 -22.67
C GLN A 72 -3.06 2.34 -23.42
N PHE A 73 -2.51 1.34 -22.75
CA PHE A 73 -1.67 0.31 -23.35
C PHE A 73 -2.45 -0.99 -23.32
N SER A 74 -2.95 -1.42 -24.48
CA SER A 74 -3.43 -2.79 -24.69
C SER A 74 -2.28 -3.77 -24.46
N PHE A 75 -1.97 -4.05 -23.19
CA PHE A 75 -0.94 -5.01 -22.80
C PHE A 75 -1.44 -6.38 -23.23
N VAL A 76 -0.95 -6.84 -24.39
CA VAL A 76 -1.13 -8.21 -24.83
C VAL A 76 -0.41 -9.08 -23.80
N THR A 77 -1.16 -9.90 -23.06
CA THR A 77 -0.55 -10.81 -22.10
C THR A 77 0.12 -11.95 -22.87
N LYS A 78 1.09 -12.63 -22.23
CA LYS A 78 1.71 -13.81 -22.85
C LYS A 78 0.67 -14.88 -23.22
N LYS A 79 -0.40 -15.01 -22.43
CA LYS A 79 -1.53 -15.90 -22.73
C LYS A 79 -2.30 -15.51 -23.99
N ASP A 80 -2.45 -14.21 -24.24
CA ASP A 80 -3.13 -13.72 -25.45
C ASP A 80 -2.30 -14.04 -26.71
N LEU A 81 -0.96 -13.96 -26.61
CA LEU A 81 -0.05 -14.39 -27.69
C LEU A 81 -0.12 -15.90 -27.94
N GLU A 82 -0.06 -16.71 -26.89
CA GLU A 82 -0.17 -18.19 -26.99
C GLU A 82 -1.52 -18.60 -27.60
N ALA A 83 -2.61 -17.92 -27.23
CA ALA A 83 -3.93 -18.16 -27.80
C ALA A 83 -4.00 -17.75 -29.30
N LEU A 84 -3.30 -16.69 -29.69
CA LEU A 84 -3.22 -16.26 -31.09
C LEU A 84 -2.40 -17.26 -31.92
N GLU A 85 -1.27 -17.73 -31.38
CA GLU A 85 -0.39 -18.71 -32.03
C GLU A 85 -1.11 -20.05 -32.27
N ALA A 86 -1.85 -20.55 -31.27
CA ALA A 86 -2.67 -21.75 -31.41
C ALA A 86 -3.76 -21.60 -32.48
N ARG A 87 -4.38 -20.41 -32.58
CA ARG A 87 -5.37 -20.12 -33.63
C ARG A 87 -4.74 -20.05 -35.01
N ILE A 88 -3.52 -19.53 -35.12
CA ILE A 88 -2.78 -19.47 -36.39
C ILE A 88 -2.43 -20.89 -36.84
N GLN A 89 -1.85 -21.72 -35.98
CA GLN A 89 -1.55 -23.13 -36.30
C GLN A 89 -2.80 -23.89 -36.79
N ALA A 90 -3.92 -23.76 -36.09
CA ALA A 90 -5.15 -24.43 -36.48
C ALA A 90 -5.71 -23.95 -37.83
N LEU A 91 -5.42 -22.70 -38.23
CA LEU A 91 -5.79 -22.18 -39.55
C LEU A 91 -4.81 -22.67 -40.62
N GLU A 92 -3.51 -22.70 -40.33
CA GLU A 92 -2.49 -23.22 -41.24
C GLU A 92 -2.72 -24.70 -41.57
N GLU A 93 -3.04 -25.53 -40.57
CA GLU A 93 -3.39 -26.95 -40.79
C GLU A 93 -4.61 -27.10 -41.71
N LYS A 94 -5.64 -26.26 -41.52
CA LYS A 94 -6.85 -26.29 -42.36
C LYS A 94 -6.58 -25.88 -43.80
N ILE A 95 -5.67 -24.93 -44.02
CA ILE A 95 -5.28 -24.49 -45.37
C ILE A 95 -4.41 -25.55 -46.05
N GLN A 96 -3.52 -26.23 -45.33
CA GLN A 96 -2.71 -27.34 -45.88
C GLN A 96 -3.52 -28.60 -46.22
N THR A 97 -4.72 -28.74 -45.67
CA THR A 97 -5.59 -29.90 -45.92
C THR A 97 -6.51 -29.69 -47.14
N ILE A 98 -6.49 -28.51 -47.77
CA ILE A 98 -7.19 -28.18 -49.03
C ILE A 98 -6.18 -28.20 -50.18
#